data_AF-A0A381X262-F1
#
_entry.id   AF-A0A381X262-F1
#
_cell.length_a   1.000
_cell.length_b   1.000
_cell.length_c   1.000
_cell.angle_alpha   90.00
_cell.angle_beta   90.00
_cell.angle_gamma   90.00
#
_symmetry.space_group_name_H-M   'P 1'
#
loop_
_entity.id
_entity.type
_entity.pdbx_description
1 polymer ?
#
loop_
_entity_poly.entity_id
_entity_poly.type
_entity_poly.pdbx_seq_one_letter_code
_entity_poly.pdbx_strand_id
1 'polypeptide(L)'
;MAEQNAPEWRAHAAAGALLLLDTLALGYAPAGPWDAASFSLGAIGLTGIVLLYVAWYRFTFKRRGLIPWLDLWQDPAGSSKKAIIAGVATIALAWVLGNPLQEQMPDPSGLILALIGLLMLLNGIYVKLSIGPLADSE
;
A
#
# COMPACT_ATOMS: atom_id res chain seq x y z
N MET A 1 1.74 34.58 -12.06
CA MET A 1 2.17 33.28 -12.59
C MET A 1 3.50 32.94 -11.95
N ALA A 2 3.52 32.00 -11.01
CA ALA A 2 4.75 31.43 -10.47
C ALA A 2 4.69 29.94 -10.79
N GLU A 3 5.69 29.43 -11.52
CA GLU A 3 5.88 27.99 -11.69
C GLU A 3 6.04 27.37 -10.30
N GLN A 4 4.95 26.81 -9.77
CA GLN A 4 5.04 25.92 -8.61
C GLN A 4 5.76 24.67 -9.10
N ASN A 5 7.08 24.65 -8.92
CA ASN A 5 7.94 23.51 -9.25
C ASN A 5 7.24 22.21 -8.81
N ALA A 6 6.92 21.37 -9.80
CA ALA A 6 6.30 20.08 -9.54
C ALA A 6 7.11 19.32 -8.48
N PRO A 7 6.46 18.68 -7.50
CA PRO A 7 7.17 18.06 -6.39
C PRO A 7 8.20 17.04 -6.89
N GLU A 8 9.42 17.14 -6.38
CA GLU A 8 10.53 16.30 -6.82
C GLU A 8 10.27 14.83 -6.43
N TRP A 9 10.07 13.99 -7.44
CA TRP A 9 9.79 12.57 -7.31
C TRP A 9 10.99 11.69 -7.71
N ARG A 10 11.89 12.21 -8.56
CA ARG A 10 13.01 11.45 -9.14
C ARG A 10 13.99 10.94 -8.09
N ALA A 11 14.35 11.79 -7.12
CA ALA A 11 15.23 11.39 -6.02
C ALA A 11 14.63 10.26 -5.17
N HIS A 12 13.32 10.35 -4.87
CA HIS A 12 12.60 9.33 -4.11
C HIS A 12 12.49 8.02 -4.91
N ALA A 13 12.24 8.10 -6.22
CA ALA A 13 12.19 6.94 -7.09
C ALA A 13 13.55 6.23 -7.18
N ALA A 14 14.63 6.99 -7.39
CA ALA A 14 15.97 6.46 -7.48
C ALA A 14 16.41 5.82 -6.15
N ALA A 15 16.26 6.52 -5.03
CA ALA A 15 16.60 5.99 -3.72
C ALA A 15 15.76 4.75 -3.38
N GLY A 16 14.44 4.81 -3.59
CA GLY A 16 13.55 3.68 -3.35
C GLY A 16 13.88 2.45 -4.19
N ALA A 17 14.22 2.64 -5.47
CA ALA A 17 14.62 1.56 -6.37
C ALA A 17 15.96 0.94 -5.94
N LEU A 18 16.94 1.75 -5.53
CA LEU A 18 18.24 1.26 -5.05
C LEU A 18 18.08 0.43 -3.78
N LEU A 19 17.29 0.88 -2.80
CA LEU A 19 17.06 0.15 -1.57
C LEU A 19 16.31 -1.17 -1.80
N LEU A 20 15.33 -1.18 -2.72
CA LEU A 20 14.65 -2.42 -3.11
C LEU A 20 15.61 -3.38 -3.83
N LEU A 21 16.44 -2.87 -4.73
CA LEU A 21 17.42 -3.69 -5.45
C LEU A 21 18.45 -4.29 -4.48
N ASP A 22 18.92 -3.53 -3.52
CA ASP A 22 19.78 -4.03 -2.44
C ASP A 22 19.10 -5.16 -1.66
N THR A 23 17.87 -4.94 -1.22
CA THR A 23 17.08 -5.92 -0.45
C THR A 23 16.85 -7.22 -1.23
N LEU A 24 16.57 -7.13 -2.53
CA LEU A 24 16.21 -8.29 -3.36
C LEU A 24 17.42 -9.04 -3.94
N ALA A 25 18.55 -8.37 -4.17
CA ALA A 25 19.66 -8.93 -4.91
C ALA A 25 21.01 -8.89 -4.18
N LEU A 26 21.30 -7.83 -3.42
CA LEU A 26 22.65 -7.60 -2.89
C LEU A 26 22.81 -8.05 -1.43
N GLY A 27 21.76 -7.93 -0.62
CA GLY A 27 21.78 -8.45 0.75
C GLY A 27 22.55 -7.61 1.77
N TYR A 28 22.92 -6.35 1.46
CA TYR A 28 23.75 -5.56 2.38
C TYR A 28 22.92 -4.91 3.48
N ALA A 29 23.06 -5.41 4.69
CA ALA A 29 22.44 -4.80 5.86
C ALA A 29 23.34 -4.88 7.10
N PRO A 30 23.32 -3.85 7.98
CA PRO A 30 23.98 -3.92 9.27
C PRO A 30 23.30 -4.95 10.18
N ALA A 31 24.04 -5.48 11.15
CA ALA A 31 23.47 -6.33 12.19
C ALA A 31 22.30 -5.60 12.88
N GLY A 32 21.11 -6.20 12.79
CA GLY A 32 19.90 -5.66 13.40
C GLY A 32 19.80 -5.99 14.88
N PRO A 33 18.66 -5.66 15.51
CA PRO A 33 18.33 -6.17 16.84
C PRO A 33 18.43 -7.70 16.82
N TRP A 34 18.95 -8.29 17.91
CA TRP A 34 19.23 -9.74 18.01
C TRP A 34 20.26 -10.28 17.02
N ASP A 35 21.20 -9.43 16.57
CA ASP A 35 22.27 -9.79 15.62
C ASP A 35 21.73 -10.32 14.27
N ALA A 36 20.48 -9.96 13.94
CA ALA A 36 19.80 -10.41 12.75
C ALA A 36 19.94 -9.38 11.62
N ALA A 37 20.86 -9.61 10.68
CA ALA A 37 20.99 -8.79 9.47
C ALA A 37 19.71 -8.82 8.61
N SER A 38 18.96 -9.93 8.62
CA SER A 38 17.69 -10.08 7.90
C SER A 38 16.62 -9.08 8.35
N PHE A 39 16.60 -8.70 9.63
CA PHE A 39 15.68 -7.69 10.15
C PHE A 39 16.00 -6.31 9.54
N SER A 40 17.26 -5.90 9.60
CA SER A 40 17.72 -4.63 9.02
C SER A 40 17.48 -4.57 7.52
N LEU A 41 17.71 -5.68 6.82
CA LEU A 41 17.42 -5.81 5.40
C LEU A 41 15.92 -5.62 5.10
N GLY A 42 15.04 -6.24 5.91
CA GLY A 42 13.60 -6.03 5.80
C GLY A 42 13.19 -4.57 6.03
N ALA A 43 13.80 -3.90 7.01
CA ALA A 43 13.55 -2.48 7.29
C ALA A 43 14.03 -1.56 6.13
N ILE A 44 15.18 -1.88 5.52
CA ILE A 44 15.67 -1.21 4.31
C ILE A 44 14.69 -1.37 3.16
N GLY A 45 14.22 -2.60 2.91
CA GLY A 45 13.23 -2.89 1.88
C GLY A 45 11.92 -2.13 2.08
N LEU A 46 11.39 -2.13 3.31
CA LEU A 46 10.19 -1.36 3.67
C LEU A 46 10.39 0.14 3.42
N THR A 47 11.55 0.68 3.78
CA THR A 47 11.90 2.08 3.52
C THR A 47 11.94 2.37 2.02
N GLY A 48 12.50 1.46 1.22
CA GLY A 48 12.50 1.54 -0.23
C GLY A 48 11.10 1.59 -0.83
N ILE A 49 10.19 0.73 -0.38
CA ILE A 49 8.78 0.72 -0.81
C ILE A 49 8.08 2.03 -0.45
N VAL A 50 8.31 2.57 0.76
CA VAL A 50 7.74 3.87 1.16
C VAL A 50 8.20 5.00 0.24
N LEU A 51 9.50 5.04 -0.09
CA LEU A 51 10.03 6.06 -1.01
C LEU A 51 9.46 5.93 -2.43
N LEU A 52 9.28 4.71 -2.92
CA LEU A 52 8.64 4.45 -4.21
C LEU A 52 7.17 4.89 -4.22
N TYR A 53 6.44 4.63 -3.14
CA TYR A 53 5.07 5.11 -2.98
C TYR A 53 5.02 6.65 -3.03
N VAL A 54 5.90 7.34 -2.30
CA VAL A 54 5.99 8.81 -2.31
C VAL A 54 6.30 9.32 -3.72
N ALA A 55 7.23 8.68 -4.42
CA ALA A 55 7.61 9.06 -5.78
C ALA A 55 6.44 8.90 -6.76
N TRP A 56 5.77 7.74 -6.73
CA TRP A 56 4.60 7.47 -7.55
C TRP A 56 3.45 8.44 -7.26
N TYR A 57 3.19 8.75 -5.98
CA TYR A 57 2.15 9.70 -5.59
C TYR A 57 2.44 11.10 -6.15
N ARG A 58 3.66 11.60 -5.96
CA ARG A 58 4.09 12.92 -6.46
C ARG A 58 4.07 12.98 -7.99
N PHE A 59 4.45 11.90 -8.66
CA PHE A 59 4.36 11.79 -10.12
C PHE A 59 2.91 11.83 -10.62
N THR A 60 2.02 11.07 -9.97
CA THR A 60 0.61 10.91 -10.39
C THR A 60 -0.23 12.16 -10.07
N PHE A 61 -0.15 12.64 -8.83
CA PHE A 61 -1.03 13.71 -8.35
C PHE A 61 -0.40 15.10 -8.44
N LYS A 62 0.91 15.20 -8.73
CA LYS A 62 1.68 16.47 -8.81
C LYS A 62 1.50 17.37 -7.58
N ARG A 63 1.19 16.78 -6.42
CA ARG A 63 0.96 17.45 -5.13
C ARG A 63 1.94 16.93 -4.09
N ARG A 64 2.25 17.75 -3.09
CA ARG A 64 3.14 17.39 -1.97
C ARG A 64 2.47 16.55 -0.88
N GLY A 65 1.15 16.38 -0.94
CA GLY A 65 0.42 15.47 -0.05
C GLY A 65 0.89 14.03 -0.19
N LEU A 66 0.44 13.16 0.73
CA LEU A 66 0.73 11.72 0.71
C LEU A 66 -0.51 10.86 0.86
N ILE A 67 -1.65 11.48 1.18
CA ILE A 67 -2.92 10.78 1.41
C ILE A 67 -3.78 11.01 0.17
N PRO A 68 -4.19 9.94 -0.54
CA PRO A 68 -5.12 10.06 -1.64
C PRO A 68 -6.53 10.24 -1.06
N TRP A 69 -6.95 11.51 -0.91
CA TRP A 69 -8.31 11.85 -0.49
C TRP A 69 -9.36 11.39 -1.50
N LEU A 70 -10.61 11.27 -1.05
CA LEU A 70 -11.76 10.90 -1.89
C LEU A 70 -11.90 11.81 -3.12
N ASP A 71 -11.54 13.09 -2.99
CA ASP A 71 -11.59 14.07 -4.08
C ASP A 71 -10.68 13.73 -5.27
N LEU A 72 -9.72 12.84 -5.07
CA LEU A 72 -8.81 12.37 -6.12
C LEU A 72 -9.36 11.14 -6.87
N TRP A 73 -10.49 10.58 -6.44
CA TRP A 73 -11.14 9.45 -7.11
C TRP A 73 -12.04 9.95 -8.24
N GLN A 74 -11.83 9.45 -9.46
CA GLN A 74 -12.63 9.86 -10.62
C GLN A 74 -14.10 9.43 -10.52
N ASP A 75 -14.35 8.18 -10.09
CA ASP A 75 -15.69 7.64 -9.83
C ASP A 75 -15.70 6.98 -8.45
N PRO A 76 -15.98 7.75 -7.38
CA PRO A 76 -15.96 7.25 -6.01
C PRO A 76 -16.99 6.13 -5.77
N ALA A 77 -18.17 6.24 -6.37
CA ALA A 77 -19.26 5.27 -6.21
C ALA A 77 -18.94 3.92 -6.88
N GLY A 78 -18.49 3.94 -8.13
CA GLY A 78 -18.10 2.74 -8.86
C GLY A 78 -16.84 2.09 -8.29
N SER A 79 -15.85 2.90 -7.90
CA SER A 79 -14.59 2.39 -7.34
C SER A 79 -14.77 1.82 -5.93
N SER A 80 -15.65 2.39 -5.10
CA SER A 80 -16.02 1.83 -3.79
C SER A 80 -16.59 0.42 -3.93
N LYS A 81 -17.53 0.23 -4.88
CA LYS A 81 -18.11 -1.10 -5.13
C LYS A 81 -17.03 -2.11 -5.54
N LYS A 82 -16.10 -1.71 -6.41
CA LYS A 82 -14.96 -2.55 -6.82
C LYS A 82 -14.05 -2.88 -5.63
N ALA A 83 -13.74 -1.92 -4.77
CA ALA A 83 -12.94 -2.13 -3.57
C ALA A 83 -13.59 -3.12 -2.59
N ILE A 84 -14.92 -3.02 -2.41
CA ILE A 84 -15.68 -3.97 -1.57
C ILE A 84 -15.60 -5.38 -2.17
N ILE A 85 -15.87 -5.53 -3.47
CA ILE A 85 -15.80 -6.84 -4.14
C ILE A 85 -14.39 -7.43 -4.05
N ALA A 86 -13.36 -6.63 -4.31
CA ALA A 86 -11.97 -7.04 -4.18
C ALA A 86 -11.61 -7.42 -2.74
N GLY A 87 -12.11 -6.69 -1.74
CA GLY A 87 -11.94 -7.01 -0.32
C GLY A 87 -12.56 -8.35 0.04
N VAL A 88 -13.81 -8.61 -0.37
CA VAL A 88 -14.47 -9.92 -0.18
C VAL A 88 -13.67 -11.04 -0.86
N ALA A 89 -13.27 -10.84 -2.13
CA ALA A 89 -12.49 -11.82 -2.88
C ALA A 89 -11.14 -12.12 -2.19
N THR A 90 -10.49 -11.08 -1.63
CA THR A 90 -9.23 -11.22 -0.90
C THR A 90 -9.41 -12.00 0.40
N ILE A 91 -10.51 -11.78 1.14
CA ILE A 91 -10.83 -12.56 2.34
C ILE A 91 -11.14 -14.02 1.99
N ALA A 92 -11.87 -14.27 0.90
CA ALA A 92 -12.13 -15.62 0.43
C ALA A 92 -10.81 -16.32 0.06
N LEU A 93 -9.91 -15.62 -0.63
CA LEU A 93 -8.58 -16.13 -0.96
C LEU A 93 -7.73 -16.37 0.30
N ALA A 94 -7.82 -15.48 1.30
CA ALA A 94 -7.15 -15.63 2.58
C ALA A 94 -7.60 -16.91 3.30
N TRP A 95 -8.90 -17.23 3.25
CA TRP A 95 -9.42 -18.47 3.81
C TRP A 95 -8.90 -19.70 3.07
N VAL A 96 -8.84 -19.67 1.73
CA VAL A 96 -8.31 -20.77 0.91
C VAL A 96 -6.82 -20.99 1.19
N LEU A 97 -6.02 -19.92 1.23
CA LEU A 97 -4.58 -20.03 1.47
C LEU A 97 -4.25 -20.37 2.93
N GLY A 98 -5.08 -19.91 3.87
CA GLY A 98 -4.89 -20.17 5.31
C GLY A 98 -5.49 -21.47 5.83
N ASN A 99 -6.28 -22.20 5.02
CA ASN A 99 -6.86 -23.49 5.42
C ASN A 99 -6.50 -24.61 4.41
N PRO A 100 -7.21 -24.80 3.28
CA PRO A 100 -6.97 -25.96 2.42
C PRO A 100 -5.59 -25.97 1.74
N LEU A 101 -4.94 -24.81 1.55
CA LEU A 101 -3.60 -24.72 0.95
C LEU A 101 -2.51 -24.30 1.95
N GLN A 102 -2.77 -24.42 3.26
CA GLN A 102 -1.83 -23.98 4.29
C GLN A 102 -0.45 -24.63 4.14
N GLU A 103 -0.38 -25.92 3.78
CA GLU A 103 0.89 -26.65 3.63
C GLU A 103 1.81 -26.09 2.52
N GLN A 104 1.27 -25.32 1.58
CA GLN A 104 2.00 -24.79 0.42
C GLN A 104 2.46 -23.34 0.65
N MET A 105 2.00 -22.70 1.71
CA MET A 105 2.19 -21.27 1.94
C MET A 105 2.84 -21.01 3.32
N PRO A 106 3.55 -19.89 3.50
CA PRO A 106 4.02 -19.49 4.82
C PRO A 106 2.85 -19.32 5.80
N ASP A 107 3.02 -19.74 7.05
CA ASP A 107 2.00 -19.68 8.11
C ASP A 107 1.25 -18.32 8.23
N PRO A 108 1.91 -17.14 8.14
CA PRO A 108 1.19 -15.86 8.29
C PRO A 108 0.44 -15.40 7.04
N SER A 109 0.52 -16.12 5.92
CA SER A 109 -0.02 -15.68 4.62
C SER A 109 -1.53 -15.41 4.65
N GLY A 110 -2.31 -16.35 5.21
CA GLY A 110 -3.76 -16.20 5.37
C GLY A 110 -4.13 -15.01 6.26
N LEU A 111 -3.40 -14.79 7.35
CA LEU A 111 -3.63 -13.65 8.26
C LEU A 111 -3.34 -12.31 7.57
N ILE A 112 -2.22 -12.21 6.84
CA ILE A 112 -1.86 -10.99 6.10
C ILE A 112 -2.91 -10.67 5.03
N LEU A 113 -3.34 -11.68 4.25
CA LEU A 113 -4.36 -11.48 3.23
C LEU A 113 -5.72 -11.12 3.82
N ALA A 114 -6.10 -11.74 4.95
CA ALA A 114 -7.33 -11.38 5.65
C ALA A 114 -7.30 -9.92 6.11
N LEU A 115 -6.17 -9.46 6.68
CA LEU A 115 -5.98 -8.06 7.06
C LEU A 115 -6.11 -7.12 5.86
N ILE A 116 -5.44 -7.44 4.74
CA ILE A 116 -5.53 -6.64 3.50
C ILE A 116 -6.99 -6.57 3.03
N GLY A 117 -7.69 -7.69 2.99
CA GLY A 117 -9.09 -7.75 2.56
C GLY A 117 -10.03 -6.96 3.48
N LEU A 118 -9.82 -7.01 4.80
CA LEU A 118 -10.56 -6.23 5.77
C LEU A 118 -10.31 -4.72 5.61
N LEU A 119 -9.06 -4.31 5.38
CA LEU A 119 -8.74 -2.91 5.11
C LEU A 119 -9.39 -2.39 3.81
N MET A 120 -9.42 -3.23 2.76
CA MET A 120 -10.14 -2.90 1.52
C MET A 120 -11.64 -2.74 1.76
N LEU A 121 -12.26 -3.63 2.54
CA LEU A 121 -13.67 -3.52 2.90
C LEU A 121 -13.95 -2.26 3.71
N LEU A 122 -13.16 -2.01 4.74
CA LEU A 122 -13.32 -0.83 5.59
C LEU A 122 -13.23 0.45 4.75
N ASN A 123 -12.23 0.56 3.87
CA ASN A 123 -12.09 1.69 2.97
C ASN A 123 -13.27 1.81 2.00
N GLY A 124 -13.67 0.72 1.34
CA GLY A 124 -14.79 0.72 0.41
C GLY A 124 -16.11 1.11 1.07
N ILE A 125 -16.40 0.55 2.25
CA ILE A 125 -17.59 0.88 3.05
C ILE A 125 -17.55 2.34 3.48
N TYR A 126 -16.40 2.83 3.98
CA TYR A 126 -16.22 4.23 4.36
C TYR A 126 -16.52 5.16 3.19
N VAL A 127 -15.94 4.90 2.01
CA VAL A 127 -16.21 5.68 0.80
C VAL A 127 -17.70 5.68 0.47
N LYS A 128 -18.36 4.50 0.51
CA LYS A 128 -19.78 4.37 0.19
C LYS A 128 -20.66 5.17 1.16
N LEU A 129 -20.31 5.16 2.44
CA LEU A 129 -21.03 5.90 3.46
C LEU A 129 -20.80 7.41 3.30
N SER A 130 -19.55 7.82 3.08
CA SER A 130 -19.15 9.23 2.94
C SER A 130 -19.77 9.95 1.74
N ILE A 131 -20.09 9.23 0.65
CA ILE A 131 -20.77 9.82 -0.53
C ILE A 131 -22.29 9.73 -0.40
N GLY A 132 -22.80 8.86 0.47
CA GLY A 132 -24.23 8.59 0.63
C GLY A 132 -24.76 9.07 1.98
N PRO A 133 -25.08 8.17 2.93
CA PRO A 133 -25.74 8.53 4.19
C PRO A 133 -24.98 9.50 5.11
N LEU A 134 -23.65 9.56 4.98
CA LEU A 134 -22.78 10.42 5.79
C LEU A 134 -22.21 11.59 4.96
N ALA A 135 -22.75 11.84 3.76
CA ALA A 135 -22.39 13.03 3.03
C ALA A 135 -22.86 14.26 3.82
N ASP A 136 -22.00 15.27 3.95
CA ASP A 136 -22.39 16.54 4.56
C ASP A 136 -23.59 17.11 3.80
N SER A 137 -24.68 17.33 4.52
CA SER A 137 -25.84 18.06 4.01
C SER A 137 -25.51 19.56 4.04
N GLU A 138 -25.19 20.14 2.88
CA GLU A 138 -25.49 21.55 2.63
C GLU A 138 -26.98 21.75 2.36
#